data_AF-A0A6P0H388-F1
#
_entry.id   AF-A0A6P0H388-F1
#
_cell.length_a   1.000
_cell.length_b   1.000
_cell.length_c   1.000
_cell.angle_alpha   90.00
_cell.angle_beta   90.00
_cell.angle_gamma   90.00
#
_symmetry.space_group_name_H-M   'P 1'
#
loop_
_entity.id
_entity.type
_entity.pdbx_description
1 polymer ?
#
loop_
_entity_poly.entity_id
_entity_poly.type
_entity_poly.pdbx_seq_one_letter_code
_entity_poly.pdbx_strand_id
1 'polypeptide(L)' 'MQAAMGRAVTRAELQPGDLVHSSSPISHIGIYIGGGKMVHARTSGEPVSVASVDMSGYVGARRILS' A
#
# COMPACT_ATOMS: atom_id res chain seq x y z
N MET A 1 2.06 14.96 -0.14
CA MET A 1 2.43 13.52 -0.03
C MET A 1 1.26 12.67 -0.49
N GLN A 2 1.47 11.59 -1.25
CA GLN A 2 0.38 10.70 -1.72
C GLN A 2 -0.49 10.15 -0.58
N ALA A 3 0.09 9.94 0.60
CA ALA A 3 -0.61 9.53 1.82
C ALA A 3 -1.68 10.52 2.33
N ALA A 4 -1.79 11.72 1.76
CA ALA A 4 -2.85 12.69 2.08
C ALA A 4 -3.90 12.82 0.97
N MET A 5 -3.69 12.20 -0.19
CA MET A 5 -4.56 12.34 -1.36
C MET A 5 -5.61 11.24 -1.41
N GLY A 6 -6.79 11.55 -1.95
CA GLY A 6 -7.89 10.58 -2.08
C GLY A 6 -8.53 10.19 -0.75
N ARG A 7 -9.40 9.17 -0.79
CA ARG A 7 -10.22 8.72 0.35
C ARG A 7 -9.46 7.68 1.17
N ALA A 8 -9.50 7.81 2.51
CA ALA A 8 -8.99 6.76 3.40
C ALA A 8 -9.85 5.49 3.27
N VAL A 9 -9.19 4.34 3.19
CA VAL A 9 -9.85 3.04 3.03
C VAL A 9 -9.40 2.14 4.17
N THR A 10 -10.35 1.47 4.83
CA THR A 10 -10.03 0.50 5.86
C THR A 10 -9.43 -0.77 5.24
N ARG A 11 -8.74 -1.58 6.05
CA ARG A 11 -8.15 -2.86 5.59
C ARG A 11 -9.19 -3.80 4.95
N ALA A 12 -10.44 -3.76 5.44
CA ALA A 12 -11.54 -4.59 4.97
C ALA A 12 -12.15 -4.11 3.64
N GLU A 13 -11.99 -2.83 3.31
CA GLU A 13 -12.57 -2.20 2.10
C GLU A 13 -11.59 -2.12 0.93
N LEU A 14 -10.39 -2.70 1.09
CA LEU A 14 -9.33 -2.69 0.10
C LEU A 14 -9.79 -3.28 -1.24
N GLN A 15 -9.57 -2.53 -2.30
CA GLN A 15 -9.81 -2.93 -3.69
C GLN A 15 -8.51 -2.80 -4.50
N PRO A 16 -8.31 -3.67 -5.51
CA PRO A 16 -7.14 -3.57 -6.38
C PRO A 16 -6.95 -2.14 -6.90
N GLY A 17 -5.74 -1.61 -6.77
CA GLY A 17 -5.39 -0.21 -7.09
C GLY A 17 -5.30 0.73 -5.88
N ASP A 18 -5.77 0.33 -4.69
CA ASP A 18 -5.57 1.13 -3.48
C ASP A 18 -4.09 1.23 -3.10
N LEU A 19 -3.66 2.42 -2.70
CA LEU A 19 -2.30 2.65 -2.20
C LEU A 19 -2.21 2.23 -0.74
N VAL A 20 -1.32 1.30 -0.44
CA VAL A 20 -1.04 0.80 0.91
C VAL A 20 0.20 1.49 1.45
N HIS A 21 0.10 2.11 2.62
CA HIS A 21 1.19 2.80 3.29
C HIS A 21 1.76 1.94 4.41
N SER A 22 3.09 1.89 4.48
CA SER A 22 3.81 1.21 5.55
C SER A 22 4.98 2.05 6.09
N SER A 23 5.45 1.68 7.29
CA SER A 23 6.48 2.35 8.11
C SER A 23 5.97 3.54 8.94
N SER A 24 6.55 3.74 10.13
CA SER A 24 6.33 4.91 10.99
C SER A 24 7.67 5.62 11.24
N PRO A 25 7.93 6.81 10.65
CA PRO A 25 7.08 7.57 9.72
C PRO A 25 6.88 6.87 8.37
N ILE A 26 5.78 7.20 7.67
CA ILE A 26 5.43 6.61 6.36
C ILE A 26 6.57 6.87 5.37
N SER A 27 7.25 5.80 4.99
CA SER A 27 8.38 5.86 4.05
C SER A 27 8.20 4.93 2.84
N HIS A 28 7.20 4.06 2.86
CA HIS A 28 7.00 3.03 1.84
C HIS A 28 5.55 2.97 1.35
N ILE A 29 5.38 2.80 0.04
CA ILE A 29 4.09 2.65 -0.62
C ILE A 29 4.08 1.36 -1.44
N GLY A 30 2.98 0.61 -1.36
CA GLY A 30 2.65 -0.47 -2.27
C GLY A 30 1.27 -0.26 -2.91
N ILE A 31 0.97 -1.00 -3.98
CA ILE A 31 -0.33 -1.00 -4.63
C ILE A 31 -1.02 -2.33 -4.33
N TYR A 32 -2.21 -2.29 -3.72
CA TYR A 32 -2.98 -3.48 -3.44
C TYR A 32 -3.43 -4.16 -4.74
N ILE A 33 -3.28 -5.48 -4.82
CA ILE A 33 -3.60 -6.28 -6.01
C ILE A 33 -4.68 -7.35 -5.73
N GLY A 34 -5.30 -7.35 -4.55
CA GLY A 34 -6.27 -8.35 -4.14
C GLY A 34 -5.67 -9.48 -3.29
N GLY A 35 -6.53 -10.30 -2.69
CA GLY A 35 -6.12 -11.50 -1.93
C GLY A 35 -5.18 -11.22 -0.75
N GLY A 36 -5.24 -10.03 -0.16
CA GLY A 36 -4.33 -9.63 0.92
C GLY A 36 -2.89 -9.34 0.47
N LYS A 37 -2.66 -9.14 -0.83
CA LYS A 37 -1.32 -8.89 -1.40
C LYS A 37 -1.19 -7.49 -2.00
N MET A 38 0.04 -7.01 -2.05
CA MET A 38 0.41 -5.78 -2.75
C MET A 38 1.67 -5.98 -3.57
N VAL A 39 1.82 -5.16 -4.61
CA VAL A 39 3.05 -5.02 -5.37
C VAL A 39 3.82 -3.80 -4.88
N HIS A 40 5.15 -3.93 -4.72
CA HIS A 40 5.98 -2.84 -4.27
C HIS A 40 7.45 -2.94 -4.72
N ALA A 41 8.16 -1.81 -4.66
CA ALA A 41 9.61 -1.72 -4.88
C ALA A 41 10.28 -1.33 -3.56
N ARG A 42 10.63 -2.33 -2.75
CA ARG A 42 11.15 -2.13 -1.38
C ARG A 42 12.60 -1.62 -1.36
N THR A 43 13.42 -2.07 -2.31
CA THR A 43 14.87 -1.85 -2.28
C THR A 43 15.33 -1.33 -3.63
N SER A 44 16.09 -0.24 -3.63
CA SER A 44 16.71 0.27 -4.87
C SER A 44 17.62 -0.81 -5.48
N GLY A 45 17.42 -1.12 -6.76
CA GLY A 45 18.18 -2.16 -7.46
C GLY A 45 17.57 -3.56 -7.39
N GLU A 46 16.52 -3.78 -6.61
CA GLU A 46 15.75 -5.03 -6.63
C GLU A 46 14.54 -4.93 -7.56
N PRO A 47 14.14 -6.03 -8.24
CA PRO A 47 12.91 -6.07 -9.00
C PRO A 47 11.68 -5.77 -8.13
N VAL A 48 10.66 -5.23 -8.78
CA VAL A 48 9.31 -5.11 -8.20
C VAL A 48 8.83 -6.49 -7.73
N SER A 49 8.35 -6.57 -6.49
CA SER A 49 7.96 -7.83 -5.86
C SER A 49 6.55 -7.78 -5.28
N VAL A 50 5.97 -8.96 -5.05
CA VAL A 50 4.66 -9.13 -4.41
C VAL A 50 4.86 -9.54 -2.96
N ALA A 51 4.19 -8.84 -2.05
CA ALA A 51 4.23 -9.14 -0.62
C ALA A 51 2.82 -9.12 0.00
N SER A 52 2.68 -9.63 1.22
CA SER A 52 1.45 -9.46 2.00
C SER A 52 1.20 -7.98 2.30
N VAL A 53 -0.04 -7.58 2.49
CA VAL A 53 -0.38 -6.25 3.07
C VAL A 53 -0.08 -6.23 4.57
N ASP A 54 -0.24 -7.37 5.23
CA ASP A 54 -0.17 -7.50 6.69
C ASP A 54 1.28 -7.67 7.19
N MET A 55 2.22 -7.03 6.50
CA MET A 55 3.61 -6.96 6.94
C MET A 55 3.70 -6.09 8.20
N SER A 56 4.74 -6.32 9.01
CA SER A 56 5.08 -5.42 10.12
C SER A 56 5.15 -3.98 9.61
N GLY A 57 4.31 -3.10 10.17
CA GLY A 57 4.30 -1.68 9.84
C GLY A 57 3.24 -1.21 8.84
N TYR A 58 2.16 -1.97 8.59
CA TYR A 58 0.96 -1.42 7.93
C TYR A 58 0.40 -0.23 8.72
N VAL A 59 0.20 0.91 8.04
CA VAL A 59 -0.33 2.14 8.66
C VAL A 59 -1.75 2.45 8.17
N GLY A 60 -2.05 2.17 6.90
CA GLY A 60 -3.37 2.43 6.32
C GLY A 60 -3.36 2.41 4.80
N ALA A 61 -4.50 2.68 4.17
CA ALA A 61 -4.62 2.72 2.72
C ALA A 61 -5.45 3.90 2.20
N ARG A 62 -5.22 4.28 0.94
CA ARG A 62 -5.99 5.34 0.26
C ARG A 62 -6.37 4.95 -1.17
N ARG A 63 -7.57 5.38 -1.57
CA ARG A 63 -8.07 5.27 -2.94
C ARG A 63 -8.00 6.62 -3.65
N ILE A 64 -7.29 6.66 -4.77
CA ILE A 64 -7.07 7.89 -5.55
C ILE A 64 -8.08 8.04 -6.70
N LEU A 65 -8.54 6.93 -7.28
CA LEU A 65 -9.50 6.95 -8.39
C LEU A 65 -10.94 7.06 -7.85
N SER A 66 -11.68 8.05 -8.36
CA SER A 66 -13.14 8.19 -8.25
C SER A 66 -13.81 7.74 -9.54
#